data_AF-A0A419GJD7-F1
#
_entry.id   AF-A0A419GJD7-F1
#
_cell.length_a   1.000
_cell.length_b   1.000
_cell.length_c   1.000
_cell.angle_alpha   90.00
_cell.angle_beta   90.00
_cell.angle_gamma   90.00
#
_symmetry.space_group_name_H-M   'P 1'
#
loop_
_entity.id
_entity.type
_entity.pdbx_description
1 polymer ?
#
loop_
_entity_poly.entity_id
_entity_poly.type
_entity_poly.pdbx_seq_one_letter_code
_entity_poly.pdbx_strand_id
1 'polypeptide(L)'
;MISESNLRADHDGGGDTELKIKKLNEHIKHIVNGYQQQSRLYIKILQISKQLTEVLENKSIEDVNAILAEKGQAADVIRKVDNDIQPHQEAVKEILHLRQFGIEKVQDLIHPDLRKEFNEQKALIENTMKEIIALDRKNEVALMRVLSQKNSKN
;
A
#
# COMPACT_ATOMS: atom_id res chain seq x y z
N MET A 1 -52.62 26.09 3.00
CA MET A 1 -51.70 26.75 3.95
C MET A 1 -51.51 25.78 5.10
N ILE A 2 -50.35 25.12 5.17
CA ILE A 2 -50.03 24.15 6.23
C ILE A 2 -49.12 24.88 7.22
N SER A 3 -49.57 24.91 8.47
CA SER A 3 -49.08 25.71 9.59
C SER A 3 -47.63 25.45 9.98
N GLU A 4 -46.98 26.53 10.44
CA GLU A 4 -45.68 26.61 11.11
C GLU A 4 -45.69 25.90 12.47
N SER A 5 -45.74 24.57 12.49
CA SER A 5 -45.85 23.84 13.77
C SER A 5 -45.03 22.55 13.85
N ASN A 6 -43.87 22.46 13.20
CA ASN A 6 -42.94 21.33 13.46
C ASN A 6 -41.44 21.69 13.36
N LEU A 7 -41.09 22.97 13.37
CA LEU A 7 -39.69 23.42 13.38
C LEU A 7 -39.34 23.99 14.76
N ARG A 8 -39.19 23.12 15.76
CA ARG A 8 -38.29 23.36 16.90
C ARG A 8 -38.19 22.16 17.82
N ALA A 9 -36.96 21.95 18.26
CA ALA A 9 -36.49 21.03 19.29
C ALA A 9 -36.33 19.56 18.85
N ASP A 10 -35.23 19.28 18.14
CA ASP A 10 -34.21 18.35 18.63
C ASP A 10 -32.84 18.85 18.14
N HIS A 11 -32.27 19.71 18.96
CA HIS A 11 -31.00 20.40 18.76
C HIS A 11 -29.94 19.57 19.50
N ASP A 12 -29.40 18.50 18.89
CA ASP A 12 -28.16 17.83 19.36
C ASP A 12 -27.55 16.78 18.38
N GLY A 13 -28.09 16.57 17.18
CA GLY A 13 -27.58 15.54 16.24
C GLY A 13 -26.40 15.95 15.33
N GLY A 14 -26.10 17.25 15.24
CA GLY A 14 -25.07 17.78 14.33
C GLY A 14 -23.64 17.56 14.79
N GLY A 15 -23.36 17.73 16.09
CA GLY A 15 -22.00 17.66 16.64
C GLY A 15 -21.40 16.26 16.64
N ASP A 16 -22.22 15.22 16.92
CA ASP A 16 -21.76 13.83 16.90
C ASP A 16 -21.48 13.33 15.47
N THR A 17 -22.30 13.76 14.51
CA THR A 17 -22.11 13.43 13.09
C THR A 17 -20.87 14.11 12.52
N GLU A 18 -20.66 15.39 12.82
CA GLU A 18 -19.48 16.15 12.39
C GLU A 18 -18.18 15.60 13.01
N LEU A 19 -18.22 15.23 14.30
CA LEU A 19 -17.08 14.61 14.99
C LEU A 19 -16.72 13.24 14.41
N LYS A 20 -17.73 12.42 14.07
CA LYS A 20 -17.52 11.12 13.41
C LYS A 20 -16.92 11.26 12.02
N ILE A 21 -17.37 12.22 11.22
CA ILE A 21 -16.83 12.50 9.87
C ILE A 21 -15.38 12.99 9.96
N LYS A 22 -15.06 13.85 10.93
CA LYS A 22 -13.69 14.32 11.16
C LYS A 22 -12.76 13.15 11.53
N LYS A 23 -13.18 12.32 12.49
CA LYS A 23 -12.42 11.13 12.92
C LYS A 23 -12.23 10.11 11.78
N LEU A 24 -13.26 9.92 10.95
CA LEU A 24 -13.17 9.10 9.74
C LEU A 24 -12.09 9.62 8.78
N ASN A 25 -12.10 10.92 8.47
CA ASN A 25 -11.14 11.52 7.55
C ASN A 25 -9.70 11.48 8.10
N GLU A 26 -9.50 11.60 9.41
CA GLU A 26 -8.19 11.41 10.05
C GLU A 26 -7.67 9.98 9.82
N HIS A 27 -8.47 8.95 10.06
CA HIS A 27 -8.08 7.56 9.80
C HIS A 27 -7.81 7.29 8.32
N ILE A 28 -8.64 7.83 7.42
CA ILE A 28 -8.43 7.69 5.98
C ILE A 28 -7.13 8.36 5.53
N LYS A 29 -6.82 9.54 6.08
CA LYS A 29 -5.54 10.22 5.80
C LYS A 29 -4.34 9.37 6.23
N HIS A 30 -4.40 8.72 7.38
CA HIS A 30 -3.36 7.78 7.82
C HIS A 30 -3.21 6.60 6.85
N ILE A 31 -4.32 6.01 6.41
CA ILE A 31 -4.30 4.92 5.44
C ILE A 31 -3.66 5.39 4.12
N VAL A 32 -4.08 6.53 3.58
CA VAL A 32 -3.51 7.10 2.34
C VAL A 32 -2.00 7.34 2.49
N ASN A 33 -1.56 7.92 3.60
CA ASN A 33 -0.13 8.11 3.88
C ASN A 33 0.63 6.78 3.94
N GLY A 34 0.03 5.72 4.48
CA GLY A 34 0.62 4.38 4.46
C GLY A 34 0.78 3.84 3.03
N TYR A 35 -0.25 3.95 2.20
CA TYR A 35 -0.18 3.56 0.78
C TYR A 35 0.88 4.37 0.01
N GLN A 36 1.05 5.67 0.31
CA GLN A 36 2.12 6.49 -0.26
C GLN A 36 3.52 6.02 0.16
N GLN A 37 3.68 5.56 1.41
CA GLN A 37 4.95 4.98 1.88
C GLN A 37 5.21 3.64 1.20
N GLN A 38 4.20 2.78 1.11
CA GLN A 38 4.31 1.50 0.42
C GLN A 38 4.67 1.66 -1.05
N SER A 39 4.04 2.59 -1.77
CA SER A 39 4.34 2.79 -3.19
C SER A 39 5.81 3.16 -3.43
N ARG A 40 6.40 4.02 -2.59
CA ARG A 40 7.84 4.35 -2.62
C ARG A 40 8.70 3.13 -2.34
N LEU A 41 8.32 2.29 -1.37
CA LEU A 41 9.04 1.05 -1.05
C LEU A 41 8.95 0.02 -2.18
N TYR A 42 7.80 -0.13 -2.83
CA TYR A 42 7.66 -0.98 -4.00
C TYR A 42 8.50 -0.48 -5.17
N ILE A 43 8.57 0.84 -5.41
CA ILE A 43 9.49 1.41 -6.42
C ILE A 43 10.95 1.06 -6.07
N LYS A 44 11.32 1.14 -4.79
CA LYS A 44 12.65 0.74 -4.34
C LYS A 44 12.90 -0.76 -4.60
N ILE A 45 11.95 -1.63 -4.29
CA ILE A 45 12.05 -3.07 -4.59
C ILE A 45 12.19 -3.30 -6.10
N LEU A 46 11.45 -2.57 -6.93
CA LEU A 46 11.57 -2.64 -8.38
C LEU A 46 12.98 -2.27 -8.86
N GLN A 47 13.58 -1.21 -8.31
CA GLN A 47 14.96 -0.81 -8.62
C GLN A 47 15.96 -1.90 -8.20
N ILE A 48 15.79 -2.48 -7.01
CA ILE A 48 16.62 -3.59 -6.51
C ILE A 48 16.48 -4.82 -7.41
N SER A 49 15.26 -5.17 -7.84
CA SER A 49 15.04 -6.29 -8.77
C SER A 49 15.69 -6.05 -10.14
N LYS A 50 15.76 -4.80 -10.63
CA LYS A 50 16.49 -4.45 -11.86
C LYS A 50 18.00 -4.57 -11.67
N GLN A 51 18.55 -4.07 -10.57
CA GLN A 51 19.97 -4.24 -10.23
C GLN A 51 20.35 -5.72 -10.12
N LEU A 52 19.49 -6.54 -9.52
CA LEU A 52 19.69 -7.98 -9.45
C LEU A 52 19.77 -8.60 -10.86
N THR A 53 18.92 -8.17 -11.79
CA THR A 53 18.98 -8.62 -13.19
C THR A 53 20.34 -8.31 -13.81
N GLU A 54 20.82 -7.08 -13.67
CA GLU A 54 22.11 -6.64 -14.23
C GLU A 54 23.29 -7.43 -13.66
N VAL A 55 23.30 -7.63 -12.34
CA VAL A 55 24.35 -8.41 -11.65
C VAL A 55 24.37 -9.88 -12.11
N LEU A 56 23.19 -10.49 -12.25
CA LEU A 56 23.07 -11.87 -12.73
C LEU A 56 23.47 -12.02 -14.21
N GLU A 57 23.14 -11.05 -15.05
CA GLU A 57 23.56 -11.01 -16.46
C GLU A 57 25.08 -10.87 -16.59
N ASN A 58 25.69 -10.07 -15.71
CA ASN A 58 27.15 -9.90 -15.62
C ASN A 58 27.87 -11.04 -14.86
N LYS A 59 27.12 -12.05 -14.36
CA LYS A 59 27.63 -13.21 -13.61
C LYS A 59 28.44 -12.87 -12.34
N SER A 60 28.22 -11.70 -11.75
CA SER A 60 28.82 -11.35 -10.45
C SER A 60 27.98 -11.95 -9.33
N ILE A 61 28.40 -13.08 -8.75
CA ILE A 61 27.65 -13.72 -7.65
C ILE A 61 27.87 -12.99 -6.33
N GLU A 62 29.02 -12.31 -6.17
CA GLU A 62 29.45 -11.69 -4.91
C GLU A 62 28.46 -10.61 -4.45
N ASP A 63 27.83 -9.89 -5.39
CA ASP A 63 26.88 -8.82 -5.11
C ASP A 63 25.43 -9.31 -4.88
N VAL A 64 25.10 -10.54 -5.28
CA VAL A 64 23.72 -11.07 -5.23
C VAL A 64 23.18 -11.11 -3.81
N ASN A 65 23.99 -11.55 -2.83
CA ASN A 65 23.55 -11.67 -1.45
C ASN A 65 23.26 -10.30 -0.82
N ALA A 66 24.08 -9.29 -1.12
CA ALA A 66 23.86 -7.93 -0.62
C ALA A 66 22.56 -7.34 -1.18
N ILE A 67 22.32 -7.53 -2.49
CA ILE A 67 21.10 -7.06 -3.17
C ILE A 67 19.85 -7.74 -2.62
N LEU A 68 19.90 -9.06 -2.39
CA LEU A 68 18.77 -9.80 -1.78
C LEU A 68 18.51 -9.36 -0.34
N ALA A 69 19.56 -9.07 0.44
CA ALA A 69 19.42 -8.55 1.79
C ALA A 69 18.74 -7.17 1.79
N GLU A 70 19.13 -6.27 0.88
CA GLU A 70 18.46 -4.97 0.74
C GLU A 70 16.99 -5.12 0.35
N LYS A 71 16.68 -6.05 -0.57
CA LYS A 71 15.31 -6.36 -0.96
C LYS A 71 14.47 -6.85 0.23
N GLY A 72 15.04 -7.72 1.05
CA GLY A 72 14.41 -8.22 2.28
C GLY A 72 14.11 -7.11 3.29
N GLN A 73 15.06 -6.20 3.50
CA GLN A 73 14.86 -5.03 4.37
C GLN A 73 13.70 -4.16 3.89
N ALA A 74 13.59 -3.89 2.58
CA ALA A 74 12.49 -3.11 2.02
C ALA A 74 11.14 -3.82 2.24
N ALA A 75 11.07 -5.14 2.06
CA ALA A 75 9.87 -5.93 2.33
C ALA A 75 9.46 -5.92 3.81
N ASP A 76 10.43 -5.95 4.73
CA ASP A 76 10.16 -5.83 6.17
C ASP A 76 9.62 -4.45 6.55
N VAL A 77 10.07 -3.38 5.89
CA VAL A 77 9.50 -2.04 6.10
C VAL A 77 8.05 -1.98 5.58
N ILE A 78 7.74 -2.59 4.43
CA ILE A 78 6.35 -2.67 3.94
C ILE A 78 5.45 -3.33 4.98
N ARG A 79 5.89 -4.44 5.59
CA ARG A 79 5.14 -5.13 6.65
C ARG A 79 4.91 -4.24 7.88
N LYS A 80 5.88 -3.40 8.24
CA LYS A 80 5.71 -2.43 9.34
C LYS A 80 4.66 -1.37 8.98
N VAL A 81 4.64 -0.91 7.73
CA VAL A 81 3.60 0.03 7.26
C VAL A 81 2.23 -0.65 7.24
N ASP A 82 2.13 -1.92 6.84
CA ASP A 82 0.87 -2.69 6.91
C ASP A 82 0.33 -2.76 8.35
N ASN A 83 1.21 -3.04 9.31
CA ASN A 83 0.84 -3.09 10.72
C ASN A 83 0.41 -1.70 11.26
N ASP A 84 0.96 -0.62 10.73
CA ASP A 84 0.62 0.76 11.09
C ASP A 84 -0.75 1.17 10.53
N ILE A 85 -1.07 0.78 9.29
CA ILE A 85 -2.38 1.10 8.66
C ILE A 85 -3.53 0.23 9.18
N GLN A 86 -3.24 -1.00 9.62
CA GLN A 86 -4.26 -1.95 10.07
C GLN A 86 -5.22 -1.39 11.13
N PRO A 87 -4.77 -0.79 12.26
CA PRO A 87 -5.69 -0.23 13.26
C PRO A 87 -6.58 0.88 12.69
N HIS A 88 -6.11 1.63 11.69
CA HIS A 88 -6.92 2.65 11.02
C HIS A 88 -7.98 2.04 10.11
N GLN A 89 -7.66 0.95 9.41
CA GLN A 89 -8.65 0.21 8.63
C GLN A 89 -9.74 -0.39 9.53
N GLU A 90 -9.36 -0.94 10.69
CA GLU A 90 -10.31 -1.43 11.70
C GLU A 90 -11.22 -0.30 12.21
N ALA A 91 -10.65 0.87 12.55
CA ALA A 91 -11.44 2.02 13.00
C ALA A 91 -12.44 2.51 11.94
N VAL A 92 -12.05 2.56 10.67
CA VAL A 92 -12.97 2.92 9.57
C VAL A 92 -14.10 1.90 9.45
N LYS A 93 -13.81 0.60 9.56
CA LYS A 93 -14.83 -0.45 9.52
C LYS A 93 -15.81 -0.30 10.68
N GLU A 94 -15.33 0.04 11.88
CA GLU A 94 -16.18 0.24 13.05
C GLU A 94 -17.10 1.45 12.88
N ILE A 95 -16.54 2.61 12.49
CA ILE A 95 -17.29 3.86 12.30
C ILE A 95 -18.41 3.71 11.25
N LEU A 96 -18.15 2.93 10.20
CA LEU A 96 -19.05 2.75 9.06
C LEU A 96 -19.82 1.42 9.08
N HIS A 97 -19.67 0.62 10.14
CA HIS A 97 -20.26 -0.71 10.28
C HIS A 97 -20.01 -1.64 9.07
N LEU A 98 -18.78 -1.64 8.56
CA LEU A 98 -18.39 -2.43 7.40
C LEU A 98 -17.83 -3.80 7.80
N ARG A 99 -18.20 -4.85 7.06
CA ARG A 99 -17.58 -6.18 7.21
C ARG A 99 -16.11 -6.22 6.81
N GLN A 100 -15.73 -5.40 5.83
CA GLN A 100 -14.37 -5.30 5.31
C GLN A 100 -14.09 -3.87 4.89
N PHE A 101 -12.84 -3.44 5.02
CA PHE A 101 -12.38 -2.15 4.54
C PHE A 101 -12.36 -2.17 3.00
N GLY A 102 -12.88 -1.11 2.40
CA GLY A 102 -12.86 -0.90 0.95
C GLY A 102 -13.04 0.58 0.67
N ILE A 103 -12.11 1.18 -0.07
CA ILE A 103 -12.15 2.63 -0.34
C ILE A 103 -13.40 3.02 -1.12
N GLU A 104 -13.89 2.11 -1.97
CA GLU A 104 -15.11 2.28 -2.75
C GLU A 104 -16.36 2.44 -1.87
N LYS A 105 -16.32 1.91 -0.65
CA LYS A 105 -17.43 2.00 0.32
C LYS A 105 -17.41 3.29 1.12
N VAL A 106 -16.29 4.02 1.10
CA VAL A 106 -16.10 5.24 1.88
C VAL A 106 -15.83 6.46 0.99
N GLN A 107 -15.78 6.26 -0.34
CA GLN A 107 -15.37 7.26 -1.32
C GLN A 107 -16.22 8.54 -1.31
N ASP A 108 -17.51 8.44 -0.95
CA ASP A 108 -18.44 9.57 -0.90
C ASP A 108 -18.40 10.31 0.46
N LEU A 109 -17.68 9.75 1.44
CA LEU A 109 -17.57 10.26 2.82
C LEU A 109 -16.20 10.89 3.11
N ILE A 110 -15.27 10.80 2.16
CA ILE A 110 -13.89 11.26 2.28
C ILE A 110 -13.63 12.43 1.34
N HIS A 111 -12.64 13.25 1.69
CA HIS A 111 -12.22 14.35 0.83
C HIS A 111 -11.84 13.86 -0.59
N PRO A 112 -12.27 14.52 -1.68
CA PRO A 112 -11.96 14.10 -3.05
C PRO A 112 -10.46 13.90 -3.32
N ASP A 113 -9.62 14.73 -2.71
CA ASP A 113 -8.16 14.61 -2.82
C ASP A 113 -7.64 13.32 -2.20
N LEU A 114 -8.14 12.92 -1.02
CA LEU A 114 -7.75 11.66 -0.38
C LEU A 114 -8.18 10.45 -1.22
N ARG A 115 -9.38 10.52 -1.83
CA ARG A 115 -9.86 9.49 -2.76
C ARG A 115 -8.94 9.38 -3.97
N LYS A 116 -8.57 10.50 -4.58
CA LYS A 116 -7.67 10.55 -5.74
C LYS A 116 -6.31 9.96 -5.38
N GLU A 117 -5.70 10.43 -4.29
CA GLU A 117 -4.39 9.96 -3.82
C GLU A 117 -4.42 8.45 -3.54
N PHE A 118 -5.43 7.94 -2.84
CA PHE A 118 -5.56 6.51 -2.56
C PHE A 118 -5.55 5.69 -3.86
N ASN A 119 -6.38 6.08 -4.83
CA ASN A 119 -6.50 5.36 -6.10
C ASN A 119 -5.19 5.41 -6.90
N GLU A 120 -4.52 6.55 -6.93
CA GLU A 120 -3.22 6.71 -7.58
C GLU A 120 -2.15 5.81 -6.94
N GLN A 121 -2.05 5.80 -5.61
CA GLN A 121 -1.08 4.95 -4.91
C GLN A 121 -1.38 3.46 -5.08
N LYS A 122 -2.65 3.06 -5.01
CA LYS A 122 -3.07 1.68 -5.23
C LYS A 122 -2.70 1.21 -6.63
N ALA A 123 -3.04 1.99 -7.67
CA ALA A 123 -2.71 1.67 -9.05
C ALA A 123 -1.18 1.58 -9.25
N LEU A 124 -0.42 2.50 -8.64
CA LEU A 124 1.03 2.48 -8.69
C LEU A 124 1.61 1.21 -8.05
N ILE A 125 1.14 0.82 -6.87
CA ILE A 125 1.55 -0.43 -6.21
C ILE A 125 1.24 -1.64 -7.08
N GLU A 126 0.00 -1.75 -7.58
CA GLU A 126 -0.42 -2.89 -8.41
C GLU A 126 0.42 -3.03 -9.68
N ASN A 127 0.71 -1.92 -10.37
CA ASN A 127 1.55 -1.93 -11.56
C ASN A 127 3.01 -2.28 -11.23
N THR A 128 3.55 -1.68 -10.16
CA THR A 128 4.91 -1.94 -9.72
C THR A 128 5.10 -3.40 -9.29
N MET A 129 4.12 -3.99 -8.61
CA MET A 129 4.13 -5.41 -8.24
C MET A 129 4.16 -6.33 -9.45
N LYS A 130 3.39 -6.04 -10.51
CA LYS A 130 3.42 -6.82 -11.75
C LYS A 130 4.82 -6.81 -12.36
N GLU A 131 5.48 -5.65 -12.40
CA GLU A 131 6.86 -5.54 -12.90
C GLU A 131 7.86 -6.30 -12.01
N ILE A 132 7.76 -6.18 -10.69
CA ILE A 132 8.60 -6.91 -9.74
C ILE A 132 8.47 -8.42 -9.96
N ILE A 133 7.25 -8.95 -10.05
CA ILE A 133 7.00 -10.38 -10.26
C ILE A 133 7.62 -10.86 -11.58
N ALA A 134 7.50 -10.07 -12.64
CA ALA A 134 8.09 -10.40 -13.94
C ALA A 134 9.63 -10.44 -13.86
N LEU A 135 10.24 -9.45 -13.22
CA LEU A 135 11.69 -9.41 -13.02
C LEU A 135 12.18 -10.53 -12.10
N ASP A 136 11.47 -10.83 -11.04
CA ASP A 136 11.84 -11.86 -10.09
C ASP A 136 11.86 -13.25 -10.74
N ARG A 137 10.87 -13.55 -11.60
CA ARG A 137 10.87 -14.77 -12.42
C ARG A 137 12.07 -14.81 -13.36
N LYS A 138 12.42 -13.69 -14.01
CA LYS A 138 13.61 -13.59 -14.87
C LYS A 138 14.89 -13.84 -14.06
N ASN A 139 14.99 -13.23 -12.89
CA ASN A 139 16.13 -13.32 -11.98
C ASN A 139 16.32 -14.72 -11.44
N GLU A 140 15.24 -15.41 -11.07
CA GLU A 140 15.28 -16.81 -10.62
C GLU A 140 15.87 -17.73 -11.70
N VAL A 141 15.41 -17.59 -12.95
CA VAL A 141 15.95 -18.34 -14.09
C VAL A 141 17.42 -18.01 -14.34
N ALA A 142 17.80 -16.73 -14.26
CA ALA A 142 19.19 -16.31 -14.44
C ALA A 142 20.11 -16.86 -13.33
N LEU A 143 19.66 -16.80 -12.07
CA LEU A 143 20.39 -17.33 -10.93
C LEU A 143 20.63 -18.83 -11.05
N MET A 144 19.61 -19.62 -11.44
CA MET A 144 19.78 -21.06 -11.67
C MET A 144 20.85 -21.37 -12.73
N ARG A 145 20.90 -20.59 -13.83
CA ARG A 145 21.92 -20.75 -14.87
C ARG A 145 23.32 -20.43 -14.35
N VAL A 146 23.46 -19.35 -13.59
CA VAL A 146 24.74 -18.93 -13.00
C VAL A 146 25.27 -19.99 -12.02
N LEU A 147 24.40 -20.53 -11.17
CA LEU A 147 24.76 -21.60 -10.21
C LEU A 147 25.15 -22.90 -10.92
N SER A 148 24.41 -23.30 -11.96
CA SER A 148 24.73 -24.49 -12.76
C SER A 148 26.12 -24.39 -13.41
N GLN A 149 26.47 -23.23 -13.98
CA GLN A 149 27.78 -23.01 -14.60
C GLN A 149 28.94 -23.06 -13.60
N LYS A 150 28.72 -22.63 -12.35
CA LYS A 150 29.75 -22.68 -11.29
C LYS A 150 30.02 -24.12 -10.85
N ASN A 151 28.97 -24.94 -10.71
CA ASN A 151 29.09 -26.34 -10.31
C ASN A 151 29.74 -27.23 -11.38
N SER A 152 29.72 -26.84 -12.66
CA SER A 152 30.41 -27.57 -13.73
C SER A 152 31.90 -27.23 -13.85
N LYS A 153 32.41 -26.23 -13.11
CA LYS A 153 33.82 -25.79 -13.14
C LYS A 153 34.63 -26.22 -11.90
N ASN A 154 33.97 -26.86 -10.93
CA ASN A 154 34.58 -27.48 -9.75
C ASN A 154 34.51 -29.00 -9.88
#